data_AF-A0A4Z0BW17-F1
#
_entry.id   AF-A0A4Z0BW17-F1
#
_cell.length_a   1.000
_cell.length_b   1.000
_cell.length_c   1.000
_cell.angle_alpha   90.00
_cell.angle_beta   90.00
_cell.angle_gamma   90.00
#
_symmetry.space_group_name_H-M   'P 1'
#
loop_
_entity.id
_entity.type
_entity.pdbx_description
1 polymer ?
#
loop_
_entity_poly.entity_id
_entity_poly.type
_entity_poly.pdbx_seq_one_letter_code
_entity_poly.pdbx_strand_id
1 'polypeptide(L)' 'MGWLDRLFTRRRLPRFADVSDGTRLRLAGACQELGEDEDRVAARLGLASPPRLLLVDEETAVIILPEQREEIAGLAKRRS' A
#
# COMPACT_ATOMS: atom_id res chain seq x y z
N MET A 1 -2.08 -38.27 -9.24
CA MET A 1 -1.11 -37.55 -8.39
C MET A 1 -1.12 -36.05 -8.75
N GLY A 2 -2.12 -35.28 -8.29
CA GLY A 2 -2.18 -33.84 -8.64
C GLY A 2 -3.08 -32.98 -7.75
N TRP A 3 -3.64 -33.55 -6.67
CA TRP A 3 -4.56 -32.83 -5.79
C TRP A 3 -3.85 -32.19 -4.58
N LEU A 4 -2.76 -32.80 -4.11
CA LEU A 4 -1.95 -32.28 -2.99
C LEU A 4 -1.17 -31.00 -3.34
N ASP A 5 -0.84 -30.80 -4.62
CA ASP A 5 -0.03 -29.66 -5.08
C ASP A 5 -0.79 -28.31 -5.05
N ARG A 6 -2.14 -28.36 -5.05
CA ARG A 6 -3.01 -27.18 -4.95
C ARG A 6 -3.18 -26.66 -3.52
N LEU A 7 -2.85 -27.45 -2.50
CA LEU A 7 -2.98 -27.02 -1.10
C LEU A 7 -1.83 -26.11 -0.65
N PHE A 8 -0.64 -26.27 -1.24
CA PHE A 8 0.57 -25.52 -0.87
C PHE A 8 0.81 -24.25 -1.69
N THR A 9 0.15 -24.09 -2.84
CA THR A 9 0.31 -22.93 -3.72
C THR A 9 -0.62 -21.76 -3.40
N ARG A 10 -1.60 -21.94 -2.50
CA ARG A 10 -2.64 -20.95 -2.16
C ARG A 10 -2.23 -19.87 -1.15
N ARG A 11 -0.98 -19.83 -0.69
CA ARG A 11 -0.66 -19.04 0.53
C ARG A 11 0.68 -18.30 0.54
N ARG A 12 1.15 -17.87 -0.62
CA ARG A 12 2.21 -16.86 -0.69
C ARG A 12 1.90 -15.86 -1.79
N LEU A 13 1.02 -14.90 -1.47
CA LEU A 13 1.32 -13.53 -1.85
C LEU A 13 2.74 -13.26 -1.33
N PRO A 14 3.63 -12.62 -2.10
CA PRO A 14 5.01 -12.51 -1.67
C PRO A 14 5.00 -11.82 -0.30
N ARG A 15 5.56 -12.49 0.71
CA ARG A 15 5.98 -11.80 1.92
C ARG A 15 7.18 -10.95 1.50
N PHE A 16 6.89 -9.87 0.77
CA PHE A 16 7.80 -8.76 0.60
C PHE A 16 8.16 -8.33 2.02
N ALA A 17 9.45 -8.27 2.31
CA ALA A 17 10.00 -8.15 3.65
C ALA A 17 9.23 -7.12 4.49
N ASP A 18 9.17 -7.33 5.81
CA ASP A 18 8.78 -6.28 6.76
C ASP A 18 9.33 -4.95 6.25
N VAL A 19 8.45 -4.07 5.78
CA VAL A 19 8.85 -2.80 5.21
C VAL A 19 9.61 -2.10 6.31
N SER A 20 10.90 -1.87 6.09
CA SER A 20 11.77 -1.33 7.14
C SER A 20 11.20 -0.01 7.65
N ASP A 21 11.39 0.29 8.94
CA ASP A 21 10.89 1.55 9.51
C ASP A 21 11.43 2.77 8.76
N GLY A 22 12.68 2.70 8.26
CA GLY A 22 13.25 3.74 7.38
C GLY A 22 12.48 3.91 6.08
N THR A 23 12.13 2.80 5.42
CA THR A 23 11.30 2.81 4.20
C THR A 23 9.89 3.35 4.48
N ARG A 24 9.26 2.94 5.59
CA ARG A 24 7.94 3.45 6.01
C ARG A 24 7.98 4.96 6.22
N LEU A 25 8.98 5.45 6.96
CA LEU A 25 9.13 6.89 7.23
C LEU A 25 9.37 7.70 5.96
N ARG A 26 10.18 7.18 5.02
CA ARG A 26 10.43 7.83 3.73
C ARG A 26 9.16 7.90 2.88
N LEU A 27 8.37 6.83 2.86
CA LEU A 27 7.16 6.72 2.04
C LEU A 27 5.90 7.33 2.67
N ALA A 28 5.97 7.82 3.91
CA ALA A 28 4.84 8.41 4.61
C ALA A 28 4.20 9.59 3.86
N GLY A 29 5.03 10.48 3.29
CA GLY A 29 4.55 11.59 2.46
C GLY A 29 3.84 11.11 1.20
N ALA A 30 4.46 10.19 0.47
CA ALA A 30 3.87 9.64 -0.75
C ALA A 30 2.55 8.89 -0.50
N CYS A 31 2.44 8.18 0.64
CA CYS A 31 1.18 7.52 1.03
C CYS A 31 0.07 8.55 1.32
N GLN A 32 0.41 9.69 1.94
CA GLN A 32 -0.53 10.77 2.20
C GLN A 32 -0.96 11.45 0.89
N GLU A 33 -0.01 11.86 0.05
CA GLU A 33 -0.29 12.51 -1.23
C GLU A 33 -1.18 11.64 -2.13
N LEU A 34 -0.90 10.33 -2.19
CA LEU A 34 -1.74 9.39 -2.94
C LEU A 34 -3.17 9.33 -2.39
N GLY A 35 -3.35 9.35 -1.07
CA GLY A 35 -4.69 9.40 -0.47
C GLY A 35 -5.45 10.68 -0.83
N GLU A 36 -4.77 11.83 -0.79
CA GLU A 36 -5.34 13.11 -1.20
C GLU A 36 -5.72 13.10 -2.70
N ASP A 37 -4.90 12.48 -3.54
CA ASP A 37 -5.20 12.29 -4.96
C ASP A 37 -6.41 11.40 -5.21
N GLU A 38 -6.54 10.29 -4.47
CA GLU A 38 -7.69 9.41 -4.55
C GLU A 38 -8.98 10.16 -4.22
N ASP A 39 -8.98 10.98 -3.16
CA ASP A 39 -10.12 11.83 -2.78
C ASP A 39 -10.43 12.87 -3.86
N ARG A 40 -9.41 13.53 -4.41
CA ARG A 40 -9.59 14.50 -5.52
C ARG A 40 -10.20 13.84 -6.75
N VAL A 41 -9.73 12.65 -7.13
CA VAL A 41 -10.25 11.88 -8.26
C VAL A 41 -11.69 11.44 -8.00
N ALA A 42 -11.99 10.96 -6.79
CA ALA A 42 -13.34 10.58 -6.39
C ALA A 42 -14.34 11.73 -6.55
N ALA A 43 -13.98 12.90 -6.03
CA ALA A 43 -14.79 14.10 -6.13
C ALA A 43 -14.98 14.56 -7.59
N ARG A 44 -13.90 14.55 -8.38
CA ARG A 44 -13.93 14.96 -9.79
C ARG A 44 -14.79 14.03 -10.66
N LEU A 45 -14.78 12.73 -10.38
CA LEU A 45 -15.50 11.72 -11.15
C LEU A 45 -16.88 11.37 -10.57
N GLY A 46 -17.25 11.93 -9.43
CA GLY A 46 -18.52 11.64 -8.75
C GLY A 46 -18.60 10.19 -8.25
N LEU A 47 -17.47 9.61 -7.83
CA LEU A 47 -17.43 8.25 -7.31
C LEU A 47 -18.05 8.20 -5.91
N ALA A 48 -18.79 7.12 -5.63
CA ALA A 48 -19.37 6.89 -4.31
C ALA A 48 -18.29 6.69 -3.22
N SER A 49 -17.09 6.25 -3.62
CA SER A 49 -15.94 6.07 -2.74
C SER A 49 -14.64 6.32 -3.51
N PRO A 50 -13.58 6.79 -2.84
CA PRO A 50 -12.27 6.90 -3.45
C PRO A 50 -11.73 5.55 -3.92
N PRO A 51 -10.98 5.51 -5.05
CA PRO A 51 -10.25 4.32 -5.44
C PRO A 51 -9.19 4.00 -4.38
N ARG A 52 -8.84 2.72 -4.24
CA ARG A 52 -7.82 2.24 -3.31
C ARG A 52 -6.65 1.64 -4.07
N LEU A 53 -5.73 2.50 -4.46
CA LEU A 53 -4.53 2.18 -5.21
C LEU A 53 -3.43 1.63 -4.28
N LEU A 54 -2.60 0.76 -4.83
CA LEU A 54 -1.35 0.34 -4.23
C LEU A 54 -0.25 1.37 -4.56
N LEU A 55 0.74 1.46 -3.69
CA LEU A 55 1.94 2.25 -3.94
C LEU A 55 3.11 1.30 -4.18
N VAL A 56 3.81 1.48 -5.29
CA VAL A 56 5.03 0.70 -5.60
C VAL A 56 6.22 1.61 -5.42
N ASP A 57 7.17 1.16 -4.63
CA ASP A 57 8.49 1.76 -4.53
C ASP A 57 9.49 0.88 -5.25
N GLU A 58 9.87 1.30 -6.46
CA GLU A 58 10.81 0.57 -7.32
C GLU A 58 12.23 0.57 -6.74
N GLU A 59 12.59 1.61 -5.97
CA GLU A 59 13.92 1.76 -5.38
C GLU A 59 14.22 0.64 -4.36
N THR A 60 13.28 0.36 -3.47
CA THR A 60 13.43 -0.71 -2.45
C THR A 60 12.69 -1.99 -2.81
N ALA A 61 12.10 -2.06 -4.01
CA ALA A 61 11.27 -3.19 -4.48
C ALA A 61 10.15 -3.56 -3.50
N VAL A 62 9.47 -2.55 -2.96
CA VAL A 62 8.38 -2.71 -1.99
C VAL A 62 7.05 -2.34 -2.63
N ILE A 63 6.01 -3.11 -2.31
CA ILE A 63 4.62 -2.78 -2.63
C ILE A 63 3.89 -2.52 -1.32
N ILE A 64 3.31 -1.33 -1.20
CA ILE A 64 2.47 -0.93 -0.07
C ILE A 64 1.01 -1.08 -0.48
N LEU A 65 0.31 -1.96 0.22
CA LEU A 65 -1.12 -2.19 0.03
C LEU A 65 -1.95 -1.05 0.64
N PRO A 66 -3.19 -0.81 0.17
CA PRO A 66 -4.06 0.23 0.70
C PRO A 66 -4.20 0.20 2.23
N GLU A 67 -4.32 -0.98 2.84
CA GLU A 67 -4.50 -1.13 4.28
C GLU A 67 -3.26 -0.70 5.09
N GLN A 68 -2.07 -0.80 4.48
CA GLN A 68 -0.80 -0.40 5.08
C GLN A 68 -0.54 1.10 4.92
N ARG A 69 -1.15 1.74 3.91
CA ARG A 69 -0.95 3.18 3.64
C ARG A 69 -1.48 4.05 4.77
N GLU A 70 -2.60 3.70 5.38
CA GLU A 70 -3.16 4.49 6.49
C GLU A 70 -2.22 4.52 7.71
N GLU A 71 -1.61 3.36 8.03
CA GLU A 71 -0.62 3.25 9.10
C GLU A 71 0.62 4.10 8.80
N ILE A 72 1.13 4.01 7.56
CA ILE A 72 2.36 4.68 7.14
C ILE A 72 2.17 6.20 6.98
N ALA A 73 1.05 6.64 6.40
CA ALA A 73 0.69 8.07 6.31
C ALA A 73 0.53 8.71 7.70
N GLY A 74 0.06 7.96 8.69
CA GLY A 74 -0.01 8.41 10.09
C GLY A 74 1.34 8.77 10.70
N LEU A 75 2.46 8.26 10.16
CA LEU A 75 3.81 8.60 10.60
C LEU A 75 4.23 10.02 10.16
N ALA A 76 3.75 10.51 9.02
CA ALA A 76 4.04 11.86 8.54
C ALA A 76 3.43 12.93 9.48
N LYS A 77 2.20 12.72 9.94
CA LYS A 77 1.48 13.62 10.85
C LYS A 77 2.13 13.79 12.22
N ARG A 78 2.94 12.83 12.67
CA ARG A 78 3.64 12.92 13.97
C ARG A 78 4.93 13.74 13.92
N ARG A 79 5.39 14.15 12.73
CA ARG A 79 6.61 14.94 12.52
C ARG A 79 6.35 16.41 12.18
N SER A 80 5.10 16.78 11.89
CA SER A 80 4.68 18.16 11.63
C SER A 80 4.07 18.80 12.88
#